data_AF-A0A2X2IWY1-F1
#
_entry.id   AF-A0A2X2IWY1-F1
#
_cell.length_a   1.000
_cell.length_b   1.000
_cell.length_c   1.000
_cell.angle_alpha   90.00
_cell.angle_beta   90.00
_cell.angle_gamma   90.00
#
_symmetry.space_group_name_H-M   'P 1'
#
loop_
_entity.id
_entity.type
_entity.pdbx_description
1 polymer ?
#
loop_
_entity_poly.entity_id
_entity_poly.type
_entity_poly.pdbx_seq_one_letter_code
_entity_poly.pdbx_strand_id
1 'polypeptide(L)'
;MKSLSYKRIYKSQEYLATLGTIEYRSLFGSYSLTVDDTVFAMVSDGELYLRACEQSAQYCVKHPPVWLTYKKCGRSVTLNYYRVDESLWRNGNAANLLI
;
A
#
# COMPACT_ATOMS: atom_id res chain seq x y z
N MET A 1 16.01 -4.54 -7.46
CA MET A 1 14.93 -4.36 -6.47
C MET A 1 14.54 -2.90 -6.26
N LYS A 2 15.44 -1.98 -5.85
CA LYS A 2 15.08 -0.55 -5.63
C LYS A 2 14.35 0.12 -6.82
N SER A 3 14.73 -0.20 -8.05
CA SER A 3 14.14 0.38 -9.27
C SER A 3 12.65 0.08 -9.46
N LEU A 4 12.17 -1.09 -9.04
CA LEU A 4 10.76 -1.47 -9.16
C LEU A 4 9.91 -0.74 -8.11
N SER A 5 10.40 -0.65 -6.87
CA SER A 5 9.73 0.11 -5.81
C SER A 5 9.58 1.57 -6.18
N TYR A 6 10.62 2.23 -6.70
CA TYR A 6 10.50 3.62 -7.15
C TYR A 6 9.49 3.79 -8.28
N LYS A 7 9.51 2.93 -9.31
CA LYS A 7 8.50 2.96 -10.37
C LYS A 7 7.08 2.84 -9.81
N ARG A 8 6.87 1.94 -8.84
CA ARG A 8 5.58 1.76 -8.19
C ARG A 8 5.19 2.98 -7.36
N ILE A 9 6.12 3.60 -6.63
CA ILE A 9 5.90 4.83 -5.86
C ILE A 9 5.43 5.95 -6.79
N TYR A 10 6.17 6.25 -7.87
CA TYR A 10 5.80 7.32 -8.80
C TYR A 10 4.44 7.07 -9.44
N LYS A 11 4.17 5.84 -9.90
CA LYS A 11 2.85 5.47 -10.44
C LYS A 11 1.73 5.64 -9.41
N SER A 12 2.01 5.33 -8.14
CA SER A 12 1.03 5.49 -7.05
C SER A 12 0.79 6.98 -6.75
N GLN A 13 1.83 7.81 -6.79
CA GLN A 13 1.70 9.26 -6.63
C GLN A 13 0.83 9.87 -7.73
N GLU A 14 1.03 9.48 -8.99
CA GLU A 14 0.22 9.95 -10.11
C GLU A 14 -1.24 9.49 -9.99
N TYR A 15 -1.44 8.21 -9.65
CA TYR A 15 -2.78 7.61 -9.58
C TYR A 15 -3.62 8.17 -8.42
N LEU A 16 -2.97 8.48 -7.30
CA LEU A 16 -3.62 8.97 -6.09
C LEU A 16 -3.43 10.48 -5.90
N ALA A 17 -2.93 11.20 -6.91
CA ALA A 17 -2.74 12.65 -6.85
C ALA A 17 -4.04 13.41 -6.52
N THR A 18 -5.20 12.80 -6.77
CA THR A 18 -6.53 13.33 -6.41
C THR A 18 -6.78 13.38 -4.90
N LEU A 19 -6.07 12.57 -4.11
CA LEU A 19 -6.19 12.55 -2.64
C LEU A 19 -5.39 13.67 -1.99
N GLY A 20 -4.38 14.23 -2.68
CA GLY A 20 -3.52 15.30 -2.17
C GLY A 20 -2.05 15.09 -2.50
N THR A 21 -1.18 15.82 -1.82
CA THR A 21 0.28 15.68 -1.97
C THR A 21 0.75 14.39 -1.31
N ILE A 22 1.18 13.44 -2.14
CA ILE A 22 1.69 12.16 -1.65
C ILE A 22 3.19 12.25 -1.44
N GLU A 23 3.60 12.11 -0.19
CA GLU A 23 5.00 11.95 0.18
C GLU A 23 5.35 10.47 0.33
N TYR A 24 6.63 10.14 0.22
CA TYR A 24 7.12 8.79 0.53
C TYR A 24 8.35 8.85 1.44
N ARG A 25 8.46 7.88 2.35
CA ARG A 25 9.58 7.76 3.30
C ARG A 25 9.96 6.30 3.52
N SER A 26 11.22 6.03 3.83
CA SER A 26 11.65 4.66 4.15
C SER A 26 11.09 4.21 5.50
N LEU A 27 10.33 3.12 5.54
CA LEU A 27 9.70 2.59 6.74
C LEU A 27 9.66 1.05 6.71
N PHE A 28 10.04 0.40 7.81
CA PHE A 28 10.06 -1.07 7.95
C PHE A 28 10.79 -1.84 6.83
N GLY A 29 11.89 -1.29 6.30
CA GLY A 29 12.62 -1.88 5.16
C GLY A 29 11.88 -1.80 3.82
N SER A 30 10.78 -1.03 3.79
CA SER A 30 9.92 -0.73 2.64
C SER A 30 9.79 0.80 2.51
N TYR A 31 8.89 1.28 1.66
CA TYR A 31 8.59 2.72 1.54
C TYR A 31 7.14 2.99 1.95
N SER A 32 6.90 3.84 2.94
CA SER A 32 5.55 4.32 3.26
C SER A 32 5.13 5.43 2.31
N LEU A 33 3.85 5.48 1.95
CA LEU A 33 3.20 6.58 1.26
C LEU A 33 2.26 7.30 2.23
N THR A 34 2.36 8.61 2.28
CA THR A 34 1.58 9.47 3.19
C THR A 34 0.87 10.56 2.42
N VAL A 35 -0.35 10.90 2.86
CA VAL A 35 -1.10 12.09 2.45
C VAL A 35 -1.47 12.83 3.72
N ASP A 36 -1.22 14.14 3.79
CA ASP A 36 -1.45 14.96 5.00
C ASP A 36 -0.91 14.29 6.29
N ASP A 37 0.37 13.89 6.27
CA ASP A 37 1.07 13.17 7.35
C ASP A 37 0.48 11.80 7.75
N THR A 38 -0.55 11.32 7.05
CA THR A 38 -1.24 10.06 7.34
C THR A 38 -0.76 8.96 6.41
N VAL A 39 -0.20 7.88 6.99
CA VAL A 39 0.22 6.70 6.22
C VAL A 39 -1.02 5.92 5.77
N PHE A 40 -1.20 5.86 4.46
CA PHE A 40 -2.30 5.14 3.82
C PHE A 40 -1.83 3.91 3.03
N ALA A 41 -0.56 3.88 2.60
CA ALA A 41 -0.02 2.77 1.83
C ALA A 41 1.47 2.51 2.08
N MET A 42 1.93 1.35 1.64
CA MET A 42 3.31 0.89 1.72
C MET A 42 3.72 0.27 0.37
N VAL A 43 4.95 0.49 -0.07
CA VAL A 43 5.53 -0.12 -1.26
C VAL A 43 6.69 -1.01 -0.84
N SER A 44 6.57 -2.31 -1.15
CA SER A 44 7.58 -3.31 -0.82
C SER A 44 7.77 -4.26 -2.00
N ASP A 45 9.02 -4.51 -2.35
CA ASP A 45 9.41 -5.38 -3.48
C ASP A 45 8.69 -5.09 -4.81
N GLY A 46 8.46 -3.81 -5.11
CA GLY A 46 7.75 -3.39 -6.33
C GLY A 46 6.22 -3.52 -6.28
N GLU A 47 5.66 -3.99 -5.17
CA GLU A 47 4.23 -4.11 -4.94
C GLU A 47 3.70 -3.01 -4.02
N LEU A 48 2.45 -2.59 -4.26
CA LEU A 48 1.73 -1.62 -3.42
C LEU A 48 0.85 -2.38 -2.43
N TYR A 49 0.85 -1.93 -1.19
CA TYR A 49 0.02 -2.43 -0.11
C TYR A 49 -0.78 -1.28 0.49
N LEU A 50 -2.10 -1.42 0.59
CA LEU A 50 -2.97 -0.41 1.20
C LEU A 50 -3.24 -0.75 2.64
N ARG A 51 -3.35 0.27 3.48
CA ARG A 51 -3.74 0.10 4.88
C ARG A 51 -5.17 -0.42 4.95
N ALA A 52 -5.39 -1.47 5.72
CA ALA A 52 -6.74 -1.95 5.98
C ALA A 52 -7.47 -0.99 6.94
N CYS A 53 -8.58 -0.42 6.47
CA CYS A 53 -9.59 0.27 7.26
C CYS A 53 -10.87 -0.60 7.37
N GLU A 54 -11.82 -0.15 8.19
CA GLU A 54 -13.11 -0.85 8.38
C GLU A 54 -13.87 -1.05 7.06
N GLN A 55 -13.84 -0.09 6.14
CA GLN A 55 -14.47 -0.24 4.82
C GLN A 55 -13.74 -1.29 3.95
N SER A 56 -12.41 -1.32 3.99
CA SER A 56 -11.62 -2.29 3.23
C SER A 56 -11.73 -3.73 3.78
N ALA A 57 -12.13 -3.89 5.05
CA ALA A 57 -12.29 -5.21 5.66
C ALA A 57 -13.31 -6.07 4.90
N GLN A 58 -14.37 -5.45 4.36
CA GLN A 58 -15.37 -6.14 3.55
C GLN A 58 -14.77 -6.71 2.25
N TYR A 59 -13.79 -6.02 1.66
CA TYR A 59 -13.05 -6.50 0.49
C TYR A 59 -12.13 -7.67 0.86
N CYS A 60 -11.41 -7.56 1.99
CA CYS A 60 -10.56 -8.62 2.54
C CYS A 60 -11.33 -9.90 2.93
N VAL A 61 -12.62 -9.80 3.24
CA VAL A 61 -13.48 -10.99 3.49
C VAL A 61 -13.78 -11.72 2.18
N LYS A 62 -13.99 -11.00 1.08
CA LYS A 62 -14.32 -11.58 -0.23
C LYS A 62 -13.09 -12.10 -0.99
N HIS A 63 -11.93 -11.48 -0.75
CA HIS A 63 -10.66 -11.84 -1.38
C HIS A 63 -9.61 -12.06 -0.30
N PRO A 64 -9.07 -13.29 -0.13
CA PRO A 64 -8.06 -13.56 0.89
C PRO A 64 -6.84 -12.65 0.67
N PRO A 65 -6.59 -11.67 1.55
CA PRO A 65 -5.58 -10.65 1.30
C PRO A 65 -4.18 -11.20 1.56
N VAL A 66 -3.23 -10.76 0.73
CA VAL A 66 -1.80 -10.97 1.01
C VAL A 66 -1.30 -9.84 1.90
N TRP A 67 -1.10 -10.13 3.18
CA TRP A 67 -0.64 -9.15 4.16
C TRP A 67 0.85 -8.85 4.04
N LEU A 68 1.21 -7.57 4.21
CA LEU A 68 2.60 -7.15 4.29
C LEU A 68 3.23 -7.71 5.56
N THR A 69 4.17 -8.64 5.39
CA THR A 69 4.96 -9.22 6.47
C THR A 69 6.40 -8.77 6.33
N TYR A 70 6.98 -8.23 7.40
CA TYR A 70 8.40 -7.87 7.44
C TYR A 70 9.10 -8.55 8.61
N LYS A 71 10.40 -8.82 8.46
CA LYS A 71 11.20 -9.42 9.51
C LYS A 71 11.83 -8.34 10.38
N LYS A 72 11.54 -8.37 11.69
CA LYS A 72 12.19 -7.54 12.71
C LYS A 72 12.81 -8.44 13.77
N CYS A 73 14.12 -8.35 13.95
CA CYS A 73 14.85 -9.13 14.98
C CYS A 73 14.56 -10.65 14.90
N GLY A 74 14.59 -11.22 13.69
CA GLY A 74 14.30 -12.65 13.47
C GLY A 74 12.82 -13.05 13.59
N ARG A 75 11.94 -12.14 14.00
CA ARG A 75 10.48 -12.38 14.08
C ARG A 75 9.77 -11.79 12.87
N SER A 76 8.82 -12.53 12.31
CA SER A 76 7.92 -12.01 11.27
C SER A 76 6.80 -11.20 11.92
N VAL A 77 6.67 -9.94 11.54
CA VAL A 77 5.59 -9.04 11.97
C VAL A 77 4.69 -8.79 10.78
N THR A 78 3.40 -9.12 10.94
CA THR A 78 2.37 -8.84 9.94
C THR A 78 1.80 -7.46 10.22
N LEU A 79 1.76 -6.61 9.20
CA LEU A 79 1.14 -5.30 9.26
C LEU A 79 -0.25 -5.37 8.64
N ASN A 80 -1.17 -4.50 9.09
CA ASN A 80 -2.51 -4.35 8.51
C ASN A 80 -2.47 -3.61 7.16
N TYR A 81 -1.63 -4.09 6.24
CA TYR A 81 -1.53 -3.61 4.88
C TYR A 81 -1.68 -4.79 3.93
N TYR A 82 -2.68 -4.75 3.06
CA TYR A 82 -2.94 -5.82 2.11
C TYR A 82 -2.43 -5.44 0.72
N ARG A 83 -1.92 -6.43 -0.02
CA ARG A 83 -1.41 -6.23 -1.37
C ARG A 83 -2.54 -5.81 -2.31
N VAL A 84 -2.24 -4.82 -3.15
CA VAL A 84 -3.11 -4.38 -4.23
C VAL A 84 -2.84 -5.22 -5.47
N ASP A 85 -3.77 -6.10 -5.82
CA ASP A 85 -3.68 -6.87 -7.07
C ASP A 85 -3.89 -5.99 -8.31
N GLU A 86 -3.40 -6.46 -9.46
CA GLU A 86 -3.55 -5.73 -10.73
C GLU A 86 -5.00 -5.42 -11.10
N SER A 87 -5.95 -6.26 -10.68
CA SER A 87 -7.38 -6.04 -10.87
C SER A 87 -7.86 -4.77 -10.15
N LEU A 88 -7.38 -4.53 -8.93
CA LEU A 88 -7.69 -3.32 -8.16
C LEU A 88 -7.05 -2.08 -8.80
N TRP A 89 -5.84 -2.23 -9.33
CA TRP A 89 -5.14 -1.18 -10.09
C TRP A 89 -5.90 -0.78 -11.35
N ARG A 90 -6.40 -1.75 -12.13
CA ARG A 90 -7.14 -1.48 -13.38
C ARG A 90 -8.52 -0.89 -13.13
N ASN A 91 -9.18 -1.27 -12.05
CA ASN A 91 -10.58 -0.92 -11.81
C ASN A 91 -10.80 0.49 -11.24
N GLY A 92 -9.79 1.33 -11.01
CA GLY A 92 -10.04 2.68 -10.46
C GLY A 92 -10.41 2.69 -8.96
N ASN A 93 -10.90 1.57 -8.43
CA ASN A 93 -11.55 1.47 -7.13
C ASN A 93 -10.58 1.36 -5.94
N ALA A 94 -9.27 1.33 -6.17
CA ALA A 94 -8.31 1.34 -5.07
C ALA A 94 -8.43 2.63 -4.23
N ALA A 95 -8.74 3.77 -4.86
CA ALA A 95 -8.99 5.03 -4.17
C ALA A 95 -10.29 5.00 -3.34
N ASN A 96 -11.36 4.35 -3.84
CA ASN A 96 -12.63 4.19 -3.11
C ASN A 96 -12.54 3.28 -1.88
N LEU A 97 -11.47 2.49 -1.74
CA LEU A 97 -11.21 1.67 -0.56
C LEU A 97 -10.37 2.40 0.49
N LEU A 98 -9.88 3.60 0.17
CA LEU A 98 -9.08 4.45 1.07
C LEU A 98 -9.91 5.52 1.79
N ILE A 99 -11.21 5.64 1.49
CA ILE A 99 -12.14 6.63 2.06
C ILE A 99 -13.37 5.94 2.66
#